data_AF-A0A7S4EU65-F1
#
_entry.id   AF-A0A7S4EU65-F1
#
_cell.length_a   1.000
_cell.length_b   1.000
_cell.length_c   1.000
_cell.angle_alpha   90.00
_cell.angle_beta   90.00
_cell.angle_gamma   90.00
#
_symmetry.space_group_name_H-M   'P 1'
#
loop_
_entity.id
_entity.type
_entity.pdbx_description
1 polymer ?
#
loop_
_entity_poly.entity_id
_entity_poly.type
_entity_poly.pdbx_seq_one_letter_code
_entity_poly.pdbx_strand_id
1 'polypeptide(L)'
;MRAGHSSALQLMLAITGAALNAAYIVTSAAGRPIATHVTATAVSERAGLIVMGRPLRAAEVKRRLRRFNIATDGLFEAEALRAALAKSVPEALGSGHAVPLTRLGASRGAMGAGVVVDESKCFWAVRLETEVAAADASPLLFVLDSAASHSLISTDAARALGASATGVTATSATATADTRQQGLSQVDLGKVRLSDGFECGALQPVVMDVPVAAAGLLGLDFLSRFDIELVLERAMPRAVFHPKGTARSADSGITRGMSCLKGRRLPRSGLIVVPLRMKAAAPYSSSSSVTSRASPPIETLVDLGSSSTVCNWAALKAAGIDRDDPRVRLTDNVIAGASGEPVRVSEVKLTLCFDTDNGSERVVKMGVADLPIFSMLGLNGPMVVLGLDAIGGDDTRAAPARVVMAAAEDSFWISQQAA
;
A
#
# COMPACT_ATOMS: atom_id res chain seq x y z
N MET A 1 23.76 -49.58 47.78
CA MET A 1 24.48 -48.28 47.83
C MET A 1 24.09 -47.48 46.59
N ARG A 2 23.50 -46.29 46.82
CA ARG A 2 23.31 -45.09 45.97
C ARG A 2 23.18 -45.29 44.43
N ALA A 3 21.98 -45.24 43.85
CA ALA A 3 21.16 -44.07 43.44
C ALA A 3 21.65 -43.41 42.12
N GLY A 4 20.84 -43.17 41.07
CA GLY A 4 19.38 -43.22 40.99
C GLY A 4 18.77 -43.34 39.57
N HIS A 5 17.64 -44.06 39.54
CA HIS A 5 16.33 -43.86 38.89
C HIS A 5 16.22 -42.93 37.65
N SER A 6 15.85 -43.46 36.48
CA SER A 6 14.47 -43.72 35.94
C SER A 6 13.79 -42.43 35.45
N SER A 7 13.52 -42.26 34.15
CA SER A 7 12.27 -42.62 33.43
C SER A 7 11.04 -41.86 34.01
N ALA A 8 10.02 -41.37 33.32
CA ALA A 8 9.45 -41.57 32.00
C ALA A 8 8.28 -40.56 31.85
N LEU A 9 7.81 -40.36 30.61
CA LEU A 9 6.42 -40.14 30.15
C LEU A 9 5.45 -39.12 30.84
N GLN A 10 4.83 -38.33 29.94
CA GLN A 10 3.38 -38.08 29.79
C GLN A 10 2.64 -36.95 30.56
N LEU A 11 1.86 -36.23 29.72
CA LEU A 11 0.45 -35.79 29.87
C LEU A 11 0.10 -34.34 30.28
N MET A 12 -0.57 -33.68 29.33
CA MET A 12 -1.76 -32.78 29.36
C MET A 12 -2.10 -31.87 30.56
N LEU A 13 -2.45 -30.63 30.17
CA LEU A 13 -3.48 -29.69 30.68
C LEU A 13 -3.68 -29.51 32.20
N ALA A 14 -3.52 -28.26 32.68
CA ALA A 14 -4.61 -27.45 33.24
C ALA A 14 -4.13 -26.04 33.66
N ILE A 15 -5.06 -25.09 33.55
CA ILE A 15 -4.98 -23.66 33.86
C ILE A 15 -4.97 -23.42 35.39
N THR A 16 -4.11 -22.51 35.86
CA THR A 16 -4.41 -21.58 36.97
C THR A 16 -3.46 -20.38 36.93
N GLY A 17 -4.01 -19.18 37.12
CA GLY A 17 -3.33 -17.91 36.92
C GLY A 17 -2.42 -17.45 38.05
N ALA A 18 -1.51 -16.55 37.70
CA ALA A 18 -0.98 -15.50 38.57
C ALA A 18 -0.38 -14.40 37.69
N ALA A 19 -0.81 -13.16 37.93
CA ALA A 19 -0.22 -11.97 37.37
C ALA A 19 1.26 -11.86 37.77
N LEU A 20 2.14 -11.56 36.80
CA LEU A 20 3.51 -11.13 37.08
C LEU A 20 3.79 -9.86 36.29
N ASN A 21 3.69 -8.75 37.02
CA ASN A 21 4.20 -7.43 36.65
C ASN A 21 5.72 -7.53 36.44
N ALA A 22 6.19 -7.33 35.21
CA ALA A 22 7.60 -7.08 34.96
C ALA A 22 7.87 -5.57 35.08
N ALA A 23 8.39 -5.14 36.23
CA ALA A 23 8.93 -3.80 36.42
C ALA A 23 10.37 -3.76 35.85
N TYR A 24 10.63 -2.89 34.87
CA TYR A 24 11.98 -2.56 34.45
C TYR A 24 12.52 -1.42 35.33
N ILE A 25 13.68 -1.63 35.95
CA ILE A 25 14.43 -0.57 36.64
C ILE A 25 15.35 0.09 35.63
N VAL A 26 15.11 1.36 35.30
CA VAL A 26 16.05 2.19 34.53
C VAL A 26 16.82 3.06 35.52
N THR A 27 18.14 2.90 35.58
CA THR A 27 19.03 3.76 36.36
C THR A 27 19.47 4.96 35.52
N SER A 28 19.43 6.15 36.12
CA SER A 28 20.03 7.34 35.51
C SER A 28 21.56 7.29 35.62
N ALA A 29 22.26 8.06 34.79
CA ALA A 29 23.73 8.18 34.78
C ALA A 29 24.35 8.68 36.12
N ALA A 30 23.52 9.05 37.11
CA ALA A 30 23.96 9.45 38.46
C ALA A 30 23.63 8.39 39.55
N GLY A 31 23.25 7.17 39.18
CA GLY A 31 23.14 6.03 40.12
C GLY A 31 21.98 6.12 41.13
N ARG A 32 21.03 7.04 40.95
CA ARG A 32 19.80 7.09 41.79
C ARG A 32 18.64 6.40 41.08
N PRO A 33 17.90 5.49 41.76
CA PRO A 33 16.70 4.89 41.21
C PRO A 33 15.59 5.94 41.14
N ILE A 34 15.11 6.21 39.92
CA ILE A 34 13.91 7.02 39.70
C ILE A 34 12.75 6.03 39.62
N ALA A 35 11.97 5.93 40.70
CA ALA A 35 10.72 5.19 40.68
C ALA A 35 9.66 6.01 39.94
N THR A 36 9.64 5.94 38.62
CA THR A 36 8.49 6.40 37.83
C THR A 36 7.49 5.27 37.71
N HIS A 37 6.44 5.31 38.54
CA HIS A 37 5.20 4.61 38.25
C HIS A 37 4.63 5.15 36.95
N VAL A 38 4.87 4.46 35.84
CA VAL A 38 4.12 4.70 34.59
C VAL A 38 2.77 4.02 34.76
N THR A 39 1.78 4.78 35.22
CA THR A 39 0.38 4.34 35.21
C THR A 39 -0.09 4.20 33.76
N ALA A 40 -0.98 3.24 33.48
CA ALA A 40 -1.56 3.00 32.16
C ALA A 40 -2.19 4.26 31.52
N THR A 41 -2.52 5.25 32.33
CA THR A 41 -2.93 6.61 31.92
C THR A 41 -1.90 7.30 31.03
N ALA A 42 -0.60 7.13 31.28
CA ALA A 42 0.46 7.76 30.49
C ALA A 42 0.65 7.12 29.10
N VAL A 43 0.24 5.85 28.93
CA VAL A 43 0.20 5.18 27.61
C VAL A 43 -1.02 5.66 26.82
N SER A 44 -2.15 5.92 27.51
CA SER A 44 -3.35 6.51 26.90
C SER A 44 -3.14 7.93 26.38
N GLU A 45 -2.35 8.75 27.07
CA GLU A 45 -2.04 10.13 26.64
C GLU A 45 -1.01 10.19 25.52
N ARG A 46 -0.01 9.28 25.49
CA ARG A 46 0.98 9.22 24.41
C ARG A 46 0.46 8.65 23.10
N ALA A 47 -0.64 7.90 23.13
CA ALA A 47 -1.22 7.26 21.95
C ALA A 47 -2.28 8.10 21.20
N GLY A 48 -2.48 9.38 21.55
CA GLY A 48 -3.46 10.23 20.84
C GLY A 48 -4.85 9.59 20.77
N LEU A 49 -5.25 8.87 21.83
CA LEU A 49 -6.49 8.09 21.93
C LEU A 49 -7.72 9.00 22.16
N ILE A 50 -7.90 10.01 21.31
CA ILE A 50 -9.14 10.81 21.27
C ILE A 50 -9.63 10.85 19.82
N VAL A 51 -10.42 9.84 19.47
CA VAL A 51 -11.37 9.95 18.37
C VAL A 51 -12.68 10.42 19.01
N MET A 52 -13.03 11.70 18.84
CA MET A 52 -14.35 12.23 19.23
C MET A 52 -14.79 11.89 20.67
N GLY A 53 -13.88 11.96 21.64
CA GLY A 53 -14.19 12.01 23.08
C GLY A 53 -14.87 10.79 23.71
N ARG A 54 -15.02 9.65 23.01
CA ARG A 54 -15.61 8.42 23.60
C ARG A 54 -14.70 7.21 23.40
N PRO A 55 -14.37 6.50 24.49
CA PRO A 55 -13.52 5.32 24.39
C PRO A 55 -14.27 4.18 23.69
N LEU A 56 -13.58 3.42 22.82
CA LEU A 56 -14.17 2.29 22.08
C LEU A 56 -14.80 1.28 23.05
N ARG A 57 -16.02 0.84 22.75
CA ARG A 57 -16.72 -0.19 23.52
C ARG A 57 -15.99 -1.53 23.39
N ALA A 58 -16.04 -2.39 24.42
CA ALA A 58 -15.36 -3.69 24.37
C ALA A 58 -15.79 -4.57 23.18
N ALA A 59 -17.08 -4.54 22.81
CA ALA A 59 -17.59 -5.26 21.63
C ALA A 59 -16.96 -4.75 20.32
N GLU A 60 -16.75 -3.44 20.20
CA GLU A 60 -16.07 -2.80 19.06
C GLU A 60 -14.62 -3.26 18.99
N VAL A 61 -13.89 -3.22 20.12
CA VAL A 61 -12.49 -3.64 20.19
C VAL A 61 -12.35 -5.12 19.85
N LYS A 62 -13.24 -6.00 20.37
CA LYS A 62 -13.27 -7.42 20.01
C LYS A 62 -13.54 -7.64 18.52
N ARG A 63 -14.39 -6.82 17.88
CA ARG A 63 -14.64 -6.90 16.44
C ARG A 63 -13.40 -6.52 15.64
N ARG A 64 -12.71 -5.45 16.05
CA ARG A 64 -11.44 -5.02 15.43
C ARG A 64 -10.33 -6.08 15.60
N LEU A 65 -10.15 -6.65 16.79
CA LEU A 65 -9.18 -7.74 17.01
C LEU A 65 -9.45 -8.96 16.14
N ARG A 66 -10.72 -9.42 16.07
CA ARG A 66 -11.12 -10.56 15.24
C ARG A 66 -10.83 -10.36 13.75
N ARG A 67 -10.97 -9.12 13.25
CA ARG A 67 -10.66 -8.76 11.85
C ARG A 67 -9.21 -9.06 11.46
N PHE A 68 -8.30 -8.91 12.41
CA PHE A 68 -6.88 -9.19 12.23
C PHE A 68 -6.49 -10.61 12.69
N ASN A 69 -7.49 -11.49 12.89
CA ASN A 69 -7.31 -12.85 13.41
C ASN A 69 -6.59 -12.88 14.77
N ILE A 70 -6.74 -11.84 15.58
CA ILE A 70 -6.14 -11.78 16.92
C ILE A 70 -7.13 -12.40 17.91
N ALA A 71 -6.69 -13.48 18.57
CA ALA A 71 -7.47 -14.18 19.58
C ALA A 71 -7.82 -13.24 20.75
N THR A 72 -9.07 -13.33 21.22
CA THR A 72 -9.54 -12.57 22.38
C THR A 72 -9.73 -13.45 23.62
N ASP A 73 -9.36 -14.74 23.52
CA ASP A 73 -9.51 -15.71 24.60
C ASP A 73 -8.64 -15.29 25.79
N GLY A 74 -9.24 -15.27 26.99
CA GLY A 74 -8.58 -14.77 28.19
C GLY A 74 -8.55 -13.24 28.34
N LEU A 75 -9.04 -12.47 27.35
CA LEU A 75 -9.16 -11.00 27.44
C LEU A 75 -10.57 -10.61 27.93
N PHE A 76 -10.76 -10.62 29.24
CA PHE A 76 -12.04 -10.31 29.88
C PHE A 76 -12.24 -8.80 30.10
N GLU A 77 -11.17 -8.10 30.44
CA GLU A 77 -11.20 -6.66 30.72
C GLU A 77 -11.14 -5.81 29.45
N ALA A 78 -11.92 -4.72 29.43
CA ALA A 78 -11.93 -3.77 28.32
C ALA A 78 -10.56 -3.15 28.06
N GLU A 79 -9.77 -2.94 29.13
CA GLU A 79 -8.40 -2.43 29.06
C GLU A 79 -7.45 -3.45 28.43
N ALA A 80 -7.56 -4.73 28.78
CA ALA A 80 -6.74 -5.79 28.20
C ALA A 80 -7.00 -5.95 26.69
N LEU A 81 -8.26 -5.83 26.26
CA LEU A 81 -8.63 -5.81 24.84
C LEU A 81 -8.03 -4.61 24.12
N ARG A 82 -8.08 -3.41 24.71
CA ARG A 82 -7.48 -2.20 24.11
C ARG A 82 -5.96 -2.29 24.07
N ALA A 83 -5.32 -2.82 25.10
CA ALA A 83 -3.88 -3.04 25.13
C ALA A 83 -3.44 -4.04 24.05
N ALA A 84 -4.20 -5.12 23.85
CA ALA A 84 -3.96 -6.06 22.76
C ALA A 84 -4.09 -5.37 21.39
N LEU A 85 -5.14 -4.56 21.19
CA LEU A 85 -5.33 -3.83 19.94
C LEU A 85 -4.24 -2.77 19.72
N ALA A 86 -3.86 -2.01 20.75
CA ALA A 86 -2.78 -1.03 20.70
C ALA A 86 -1.44 -1.66 20.32
N LYS A 87 -1.18 -2.85 20.88
CA LYS A 87 0.06 -3.58 20.65
C LYS A 87 0.13 -4.17 19.24
N SER A 88 -0.98 -4.67 18.72
CA SER A 88 -1.01 -5.37 17.45
C SER A 88 -1.33 -4.46 16.27
N VAL A 89 -2.35 -3.61 16.40
CA VAL A 89 -2.87 -2.75 15.33
C VAL A 89 -3.20 -1.36 15.89
N PRO A 90 -2.19 -0.55 16.24
CA PRO A 90 -2.41 0.73 16.89
C PRO A 90 -3.30 1.68 16.08
N GLU A 91 -3.26 1.63 14.76
CA GLU A 91 -4.08 2.47 13.88
C GLU A 91 -5.56 2.10 13.95
N ALA A 92 -5.89 0.86 14.32
CA ALA A 92 -7.25 0.42 14.58
C ALA A 92 -7.79 0.96 15.91
N LEU A 93 -7.06 1.78 16.66
CA LEU A 93 -7.60 2.61 17.74
C LEU A 93 -8.03 4.00 17.26
N GLY A 94 -7.54 4.41 16.10
CA GLY A 94 -7.80 5.72 15.51
C GLY A 94 -9.20 5.86 14.91
N SER A 95 -9.43 7.03 14.31
CA SER A 95 -10.70 7.44 13.69
C SER A 95 -10.91 6.77 12.33
N GLY A 96 -9.83 6.29 11.73
CA GLY A 96 -9.86 5.57 10.49
C GLY A 96 -10.37 4.15 10.66
N HIS A 97 -10.77 3.58 9.53
CA HIS A 97 -11.27 2.23 9.45
C HIS A 97 -10.17 1.30 8.92
N ALA A 98 -9.54 0.53 9.81
CA ALA A 98 -8.39 -0.30 9.50
C ALA A 98 -8.79 -1.72 9.04
N VAL A 99 -8.37 -2.14 7.84
CA VAL A 99 -8.64 -3.47 7.28
C VAL A 99 -7.35 -4.19 6.92
N PRO A 100 -7.31 -5.52 7.02
CA PRO A 100 -6.17 -6.30 6.56
C PRO A 100 -6.05 -6.23 5.04
N LEU A 101 -4.81 -6.11 4.57
CA LEU A 101 -4.50 -6.25 3.16
C LEU A 101 -4.19 -7.71 2.85
N THR A 102 -4.69 -8.17 1.71
CA THR A 102 -4.35 -9.49 1.14
C THR A 102 -3.26 -9.31 0.10
N ARG A 103 -2.14 -10.00 0.27
CA ARG A 103 -1.09 -10.06 -0.74
C ARG A 103 -1.52 -10.99 -1.86
N LEU A 104 -1.54 -10.50 -3.09
CA LEU A 104 -1.85 -11.29 -4.28
C LEU A 104 -0.59 -11.42 -5.14
N GLY A 105 -0.35 -12.63 -5.63
CA GLY A 105 0.61 -12.86 -6.70
C GLY A 105 0.00 -12.49 -8.05
N ALA A 106 0.86 -12.22 -9.01
CA ALA A 106 0.44 -12.08 -10.40
C ALA A 106 -0.08 -13.43 -10.95
N SER A 107 -1.12 -13.40 -11.80
CA SER A 107 -1.72 -14.62 -12.37
C SER A 107 -1.10 -14.97 -13.72
N ARG A 108 -0.70 -16.23 -13.92
CA ARG A 108 -0.20 -16.73 -15.21
C ARG A 108 -1.30 -16.64 -16.28
N GLY A 109 -0.91 -16.20 -17.49
CA GLY A 109 -1.79 -16.18 -18.67
C GLY A 109 -2.67 -14.93 -18.81
N ALA A 110 -2.65 -14.02 -17.84
CA ALA A 110 -3.57 -12.88 -17.82
C ALA A 110 -3.19 -11.73 -18.77
N MET A 111 -2.04 -11.82 -19.44
CA MET A 111 -1.62 -10.91 -20.53
C MET A 111 -1.40 -11.65 -21.86
N GLY A 112 -2.05 -12.80 -22.04
CA GLY A 112 -1.95 -13.62 -23.25
C GLY A 112 -0.86 -14.69 -23.21
N ALA A 113 -0.94 -15.63 -24.16
CA ALA A 113 0.03 -16.71 -24.31
C ALA A 113 1.36 -16.15 -24.83
N GLY A 114 2.37 -16.07 -23.94
CA GLY A 114 3.73 -15.62 -24.31
C GLY A 114 4.37 -14.64 -23.31
N VAL A 115 3.60 -14.07 -22.40
CA VAL A 115 4.14 -13.21 -21.33
C VAL A 115 4.46 -14.06 -20.10
N VAL A 116 5.75 -14.19 -19.78
CA VAL A 116 6.19 -14.76 -18.50
C VAL A 116 5.91 -13.73 -17.42
N VAL A 117 4.96 -14.05 -16.56
CA VAL A 117 4.60 -13.22 -15.42
C VAL A 117 5.60 -13.48 -14.30
N ASP A 118 6.32 -12.45 -13.89
CA ASP A 118 7.24 -12.52 -12.76
C ASP A 118 6.46 -12.77 -11.46
N GLU A 119 6.62 -13.98 -10.92
CA GLU A 119 5.93 -14.45 -9.71
C GLU A 119 6.38 -13.71 -8.45
N SER A 120 7.48 -12.95 -8.51
CA SER A 120 7.89 -12.06 -7.41
C SER A 120 7.01 -10.81 -7.29
N LYS A 121 6.24 -10.47 -8.33
CA LYS A 121 5.33 -9.32 -8.31
C LYS A 121 4.18 -9.55 -7.36
N CYS A 122 3.96 -8.56 -6.50
CA CYS A 122 2.97 -8.63 -5.44
C CYS A 122 2.10 -7.39 -5.44
N PHE A 123 0.80 -7.61 -5.27
CA PHE A 123 -0.22 -6.57 -5.22
C PHE A 123 -0.93 -6.61 -3.86
N TRP A 124 -1.44 -5.47 -3.43
CA TRP A 124 -2.20 -5.36 -2.20
C TRP A 124 -3.68 -5.18 -2.51
N ALA A 125 -4.49 -6.09 -1.98
CA ALA A 125 -5.93 -6.08 -2.17
C ALA A 125 -6.69 -5.90 -0.86
N VAL A 126 -7.85 -5.26 -0.95
CA VAL A 126 -8.85 -5.18 0.12
C VAL A 126 -10.06 -6.05 -0.24
N ARG A 127 -10.79 -6.48 0.79
CA ARG A 127 -12.03 -7.23 0.63
C ARG A 127 -13.22 -6.28 0.63
N LEU A 128 -14.04 -6.37 -0.41
CA LEU A 128 -15.31 -5.66 -0.53
C LEU A 128 -16.50 -6.61 -0.53
N GLU A 129 -17.51 -6.25 0.23
CA GLU A 129 -18.87 -6.80 0.18
C GLU A 129 -19.73 -5.87 -0.68
N THR A 130 -20.64 -6.44 -1.46
CA THR A 130 -21.50 -5.69 -2.39
C THR A 130 -22.96 -6.00 -2.11
N GLU A 131 -23.88 -5.04 -2.23
CA GLU A 131 -25.32 -5.28 -2.05
C GLU A 131 -25.93 -6.23 -3.09
N VAL A 132 -25.33 -6.30 -4.29
CA VAL A 132 -25.83 -7.13 -5.40
C VAL A 132 -25.43 -8.60 -5.25
N ALA A 133 -24.49 -8.90 -4.35
CA ALA A 133 -24.13 -10.26 -4.03
C ALA A 133 -25.32 -11.01 -3.41
N ALA A 134 -25.50 -12.27 -3.81
CA ALA A 134 -26.34 -13.19 -3.05
C ALA A 134 -25.90 -13.19 -1.57
N ALA A 135 -26.84 -13.36 -0.64
CA ALA A 135 -26.61 -13.22 0.81
C ALA A 135 -25.42 -14.08 1.35
N ASP A 136 -25.02 -15.12 0.61
CA ASP A 136 -23.93 -16.04 0.94
C ASP A 136 -22.65 -15.85 0.10
N ALA A 137 -22.55 -14.82 -0.74
CA ALA A 137 -21.36 -14.64 -1.57
C ALA A 137 -20.15 -14.19 -0.73
N SER A 138 -18.99 -14.81 -0.99
CA SER A 138 -17.74 -14.42 -0.35
C SER A 138 -17.33 -12.98 -0.73
N PRO A 139 -16.76 -12.20 0.19
CA PRO A 139 -16.21 -10.88 -0.13
C PRO A 139 -15.20 -10.96 -1.28
N LEU A 140 -15.31 -10.02 -2.21
CA LEU A 140 -14.48 -9.91 -3.40
C LEU A 140 -13.16 -9.22 -3.06
N LEU A 141 -12.08 -9.68 -3.67
CA LEU A 141 -10.77 -9.04 -3.55
C LEU A 141 -10.58 -8.02 -4.66
N PHE A 142 -10.24 -6.78 -4.29
CA PHE A 142 -9.85 -5.75 -5.25
C PHE A 142 -8.47 -5.19 -4.91
N VAL A 143 -7.59 -5.13 -5.91
CA VAL A 143 -6.27 -4.48 -5.77
C VAL A 143 -6.44 -2.97 -5.73
N LEU A 144 -5.63 -2.28 -4.93
CA LEU A 144 -5.60 -0.82 -4.89
C LEU A 144 -4.77 -0.28 -6.07
N ASP A 145 -5.33 0.58 -6.91
CA ASP A 145 -4.66 1.12 -8.09
C ASP A 145 -4.93 2.62 -8.26
N SER A 146 -3.97 3.45 -7.84
CA SER A 146 -4.04 4.91 -8.00
C SER A 146 -3.73 5.40 -9.43
N ALA A 147 -3.24 4.53 -10.30
CA ALA A 147 -3.00 4.81 -11.71
C ALA A 147 -4.21 4.45 -12.60
N ALA A 148 -5.28 3.91 -12.02
CA ALA A 148 -6.58 3.73 -12.67
C ALA A 148 -7.55 4.88 -12.32
N SER A 149 -8.10 5.56 -13.33
CA SER A 149 -9.12 6.60 -13.11
C SER A 149 -10.44 6.02 -12.63
N HIS A 150 -10.80 4.84 -13.13
CA HIS A 150 -12.02 4.11 -12.82
C HIS A 150 -11.67 2.76 -12.21
N SER A 151 -12.50 2.32 -11.28
CA SER A 151 -12.44 0.96 -10.77
C SER A 151 -12.82 -0.03 -11.86
N LEU A 152 -12.22 -1.21 -11.81
CA LEU A 152 -12.37 -2.26 -12.81
C LEU A 152 -12.90 -3.52 -12.14
N ILE A 153 -13.69 -4.31 -12.86
CA ILE A 153 -14.15 -5.63 -12.43
C ILE A 153 -14.00 -6.63 -13.58
N SER A 154 -13.54 -7.84 -13.27
CA SER A 154 -13.43 -8.90 -14.28
C SER A 154 -14.81 -9.34 -14.77
N THR A 155 -14.84 -9.84 -16.01
CA THR A 155 -16.09 -10.31 -16.63
C THR A 155 -16.76 -11.40 -15.80
N ASP A 156 -15.96 -12.35 -15.29
CA ASP A 156 -16.46 -13.46 -14.49
C ASP A 156 -16.99 -13.01 -13.13
N ALA A 157 -16.33 -12.05 -12.46
CA ALA A 157 -16.80 -11.51 -11.19
C ALA A 157 -18.10 -10.72 -11.39
N ALA A 158 -18.19 -9.87 -12.40
CA ALA A 158 -19.41 -9.13 -12.70
C ALA A 158 -20.59 -10.07 -13.01
N ARG A 159 -20.35 -11.14 -13.78
CA ARG A 159 -21.35 -12.17 -14.08
C ARG A 159 -21.77 -12.94 -12.84
N ALA A 160 -20.83 -13.37 -12.01
CA ALA A 160 -21.11 -14.13 -10.80
C ALA A 160 -21.95 -13.33 -9.78
N LEU A 161 -21.78 -12.00 -9.75
CA LEU A 161 -22.59 -11.10 -8.94
C LEU A 161 -23.97 -10.82 -9.53
N GLY A 162 -24.21 -11.11 -10.81
CA GLY A 162 -25.40 -10.64 -11.50
C GLY A 162 -25.43 -9.12 -11.64
N ALA A 163 -24.26 -8.48 -11.78
CA ALA A 163 -24.14 -7.03 -11.89
C ALA A 163 -24.88 -6.52 -13.12
N SER A 164 -25.66 -5.45 -12.95
CA SER A 164 -26.47 -4.87 -14.02
C SER A 164 -25.69 -3.79 -14.76
N ALA A 165 -25.78 -3.76 -16.09
CA ALA A 165 -25.19 -2.68 -16.87
C ALA A 165 -25.86 -1.34 -16.51
N THR A 166 -25.07 -0.28 -16.37
CA THR A 166 -25.59 1.07 -16.11
C THR A 166 -26.13 1.76 -17.37
N GLY A 167 -25.83 1.20 -18.55
CA GLY A 167 -26.07 1.83 -19.85
C GLY A 167 -24.98 2.83 -20.27
N VAL A 168 -24.01 3.10 -19.40
CA VAL A 168 -22.85 3.95 -19.70
C VAL A 168 -21.74 3.09 -20.31
N THR A 169 -21.17 3.58 -21.41
CA THR A 169 -19.95 3.03 -21.99
C THR A 169 -18.78 3.92 -21.61
N ALA A 170 -17.75 3.34 -21.00
CA ALA A 170 -16.48 4.00 -20.79
C ALA A 170 -15.70 3.94 -22.10
N THR A 171 -15.36 5.11 -22.66
CA THR A 171 -14.40 5.19 -23.76
C THR A 171 -13.02 4.92 -23.18
N SER A 172 -12.34 3.88 -23.65
CA SER A 172 -10.99 3.55 -23.23
C SER A 172 -10.00 4.59 -23.80
N ALA A 173 -9.87 5.73 -23.14
CA ALA A 173 -8.74 6.61 -23.39
C ALA A 173 -7.39 5.97 -22.97
N THR A 174 -7.43 4.81 -22.28
CA THR A 174 -6.29 4.18 -21.62
C THR A 174 -6.13 2.66 -21.85
N ALA A 175 -7.08 1.98 -22.51
CA ALA A 175 -6.99 0.54 -22.79
C ALA A 175 -7.03 0.27 -24.29
N THR A 176 -5.88 -0.11 -24.85
CA THR A 176 -5.73 -0.59 -26.22
C THR A 176 -5.63 -2.11 -26.25
N ALA A 177 -6.59 -2.80 -25.64
CA ALA A 177 -6.90 -4.13 -26.15
C ALA A 177 -7.58 -3.95 -27.52
N ASP A 178 -7.33 -4.85 -28.46
CA ASP A 178 -7.72 -4.81 -29.89
C ASP A 178 -9.25 -4.73 -30.18
N THR A 179 -10.08 -4.39 -29.18
CA THR A 179 -11.51 -4.12 -29.30
C THR A 179 -11.78 -2.71 -29.83
N ARG A 180 -11.29 -2.40 -31.04
CA ARG A 180 -11.47 -1.10 -31.72
C ARG A 180 -12.92 -0.66 -31.99
N GLN A 181 -13.97 -1.31 -31.48
CA GLN A 181 -15.36 -0.91 -31.76
C GLN A 181 -16.41 -1.09 -30.64
N GLN A 182 -16.06 -1.53 -29.43
CA GLN A 182 -17.07 -1.63 -28.36
C GLN A 182 -16.53 -0.95 -27.10
N GLY A 183 -17.15 0.17 -26.71
CA GLY A 183 -16.85 0.84 -25.45
C GLY A 183 -16.98 -0.15 -24.29
N LEU A 184 -16.12 -0.02 -23.28
CA LEU A 184 -16.16 -0.91 -22.13
C LEU A 184 -17.45 -0.63 -21.34
N SER A 185 -18.20 -1.67 -20.99
CA SER A 185 -19.46 -1.50 -20.26
C SER A 185 -19.19 -1.18 -18.80
N GLN A 186 -19.91 -0.20 -18.26
CA GLN A 186 -19.96 0.04 -16.82
C GLN A 186 -21.11 -0.77 -16.22
N VAL A 187 -20.87 -1.38 -15.06
CA VAL A 187 -21.87 -2.13 -14.30
C VAL A 187 -22.10 -1.51 -12.93
N ASP A 188 -23.25 -1.75 -12.32
CA ASP A 188 -23.57 -1.31 -10.96
C ASP A 188 -23.41 -2.47 -9.97
N LEU A 189 -22.58 -2.25 -8.94
CA LEU A 189 -22.42 -3.18 -7.81
C LEU A 189 -23.23 -2.76 -6.58
N GLY A 190 -24.06 -1.71 -6.69
CA GLY A 190 -24.80 -1.14 -5.57
C GLY A 190 -23.86 -0.52 -4.55
N LYS A 191 -24.29 -0.42 -3.28
CA LYS A 191 -23.38 0.00 -2.21
C LYS A 191 -22.37 -1.10 -1.93
N VAL A 192 -21.13 -0.67 -1.76
CA VAL A 192 -20.03 -1.53 -1.34
C VAL A 192 -19.61 -1.19 0.08
N ARG A 193 -19.20 -2.22 0.81
CA ARG A 193 -18.66 -2.13 2.17
C ARG A 193 -17.31 -2.82 2.23
N LEU A 194 -16.41 -2.34 3.07
CA LEU A 194 -15.29 -3.18 3.50
C LEU A 194 -15.85 -4.37 4.29
N SER A 195 -15.12 -5.50 4.33
CA SER A 195 -15.56 -6.82 4.83
C SER A 195 -15.91 -6.94 6.33
N ASP A 196 -16.39 -5.86 6.93
CA ASP A 196 -16.77 -5.72 8.34
C ASP A 196 -17.88 -4.66 8.54
N GLY A 197 -18.47 -4.17 7.44
CA GLY A 197 -19.62 -3.28 7.44
C GLY A 197 -19.31 -1.79 7.21
N PHE A 198 -18.06 -1.37 7.00
CA PHE A 198 -17.79 0.04 6.69
C PHE A 198 -18.28 0.44 5.30
N GLU A 199 -19.32 1.27 5.27
CA GLU A 199 -19.94 1.72 4.03
C GLU A 199 -19.03 2.65 3.24
N CYS A 200 -18.78 2.28 1.98
CA CYS A 200 -17.92 3.03 1.07
C CYS A 200 -18.71 3.74 -0.05
N GLY A 201 -20.04 3.66 -0.02
CA GLY A 201 -20.94 4.20 -1.04
C GLY A 201 -21.11 3.28 -2.25
N ALA A 202 -21.73 3.78 -3.31
CA ALA A 202 -21.97 3.01 -4.52
C ALA A 202 -20.68 2.82 -5.36
N LEU A 203 -20.54 1.67 -6.02
CA LEU A 203 -19.41 1.42 -6.93
C LEU A 203 -19.92 0.97 -8.30
N GLN A 204 -19.48 1.68 -9.33
CA GLN A 204 -19.86 1.41 -10.71
C GLN A 204 -18.60 1.17 -11.55
N PRO A 205 -17.98 -0.03 -11.45
CA PRO A 205 -16.74 -0.31 -12.15
C PRO A 205 -16.98 -0.57 -13.63
N VAL A 206 -15.90 -0.44 -14.40
CA VAL A 206 -15.87 -0.83 -15.81
C VAL A 206 -15.51 -2.31 -15.90
N VAL A 207 -16.23 -3.06 -16.75
CA VAL A 207 -15.97 -4.48 -16.97
C VAL A 207 -14.76 -4.63 -17.88
N MET A 208 -13.69 -5.19 -17.33
CA MET A 208 -12.45 -5.50 -18.03
C MET A 208 -11.68 -6.57 -17.25
N ASP A 209 -11.11 -7.53 -17.95
CA ASP A 209 -10.28 -8.54 -17.30
C ASP A 209 -8.97 -7.92 -16.80
N VAL A 210 -8.60 -8.27 -15.56
CA VAL A 210 -7.44 -7.72 -14.86
C VAL A 210 -6.35 -8.78 -14.72
N PRO A 211 -5.05 -8.43 -14.88
CA PRO A 211 -3.98 -9.41 -14.92
C PRO A 211 -3.52 -9.88 -13.53
N VAL A 212 -4.45 -10.03 -12.60
CA VAL A 212 -4.22 -10.37 -11.19
C VAL A 212 -5.28 -11.34 -10.71
N ALA A 213 -4.96 -12.19 -9.73
CA ALA A 213 -5.92 -13.11 -9.10
C ALA A 213 -6.89 -12.38 -8.15
N ALA A 214 -7.61 -11.39 -8.68
CA ALA A 214 -8.55 -10.53 -7.98
C ALA A 214 -9.86 -10.42 -8.77
N ALA A 215 -10.93 -9.98 -8.12
CA ALA A 215 -12.18 -9.64 -8.79
C ALA A 215 -12.05 -8.35 -9.63
N GLY A 216 -11.10 -7.47 -9.27
CA GLY A 216 -10.95 -6.18 -9.93
C GLY A 216 -9.85 -5.30 -9.35
N LEU A 217 -9.84 -4.04 -9.79
CA LEU A 217 -8.96 -2.97 -9.32
C LEU A 217 -9.82 -1.82 -8.77
N LEU A 218 -9.40 -1.17 -7.67
CA LEU A 218 -10.02 0.05 -7.16
C LEU A 218 -9.24 1.25 -7.65
N GLY A 219 -9.86 2.01 -8.54
CA GLY A 219 -9.34 3.23 -9.13
C GLY A 219 -9.59 4.47 -8.26
N LEU A 220 -9.19 5.63 -8.78
CA LEU A 220 -9.36 6.92 -8.10
C LEU A 220 -10.81 7.31 -7.87
N ASP A 221 -11.77 6.83 -8.66
CA ASP A 221 -13.20 6.97 -8.40
C ASP A 221 -13.65 6.38 -7.05
N PHE A 222 -12.95 5.35 -6.56
CA PHE A 222 -13.11 4.81 -5.22
C PHE A 222 -12.10 5.41 -4.23
N LEU A 223 -10.80 5.37 -4.56
CA LEU A 223 -9.73 5.74 -3.63
C LEU A 223 -9.83 7.22 -3.20
N SER A 224 -10.28 8.11 -4.08
CA SER A 224 -10.36 9.55 -3.78
C SER A 224 -11.48 9.96 -2.81
N ARG A 225 -12.28 8.99 -2.35
CA ARG A 225 -13.32 9.15 -1.32
C ARG A 225 -12.74 9.23 0.10
N PHE A 226 -11.50 8.77 0.29
CA PHE A 226 -10.85 8.63 1.58
C PHE A 226 -9.44 9.20 1.57
N ASP A 227 -8.93 9.56 2.74
CA ASP A 227 -7.48 9.57 2.92
C ASP A 227 -7.08 8.16 3.35
N ILE A 228 -6.15 7.53 2.62
CA ILE A 228 -5.83 6.11 2.79
C ILE A 228 -4.41 5.98 3.30
N GLU A 229 -4.25 5.39 4.49
CA GLU A 229 -2.95 4.99 5.02
C GLU A 229 -2.71 3.51 4.72
N LEU A 230 -1.63 3.19 4.00
CA LEU A 230 -1.13 1.85 3.80
C LEU A 230 0.02 1.61 4.76
N VAL A 231 -0.11 0.59 5.61
CA VAL A 231 0.96 0.10 6.46
C VAL A 231 1.39 -1.26 5.93
N LEU A 232 2.54 -1.28 5.26
CA LEU A 232 3.03 -2.42 4.49
C LEU A 232 3.96 -3.29 5.32
N GLU A 233 3.51 -3.65 6.53
CA GLU A 233 4.22 -4.57 7.42
C GLU A 233 4.12 -6.01 6.93
N ARG A 234 5.24 -6.73 6.87
CA ARG A 234 5.25 -8.13 6.43
C ARG A 234 4.33 -9.04 7.26
N ALA A 235 4.30 -8.83 8.57
CA ALA A 235 3.52 -9.67 9.48
C ALA A 235 2.02 -9.39 9.40
N MET A 236 1.64 -8.12 9.19
CA MET A 236 0.24 -7.70 9.22
C MET A 236 0.02 -6.44 8.37
N PRO A 237 0.03 -6.60 7.04
CA PRO A 237 -0.18 -5.50 6.12
C PRO A 237 -1.64 -5.04 6.20
N ARG A 238 -1.86 -3.74 6.17
CA ARG A 238 -3.18 -3.15 6.43
C ARG A 238 -3.37 -1.82 5.73
N ALA A 239 -4.62 -1.49 5.43
CA ALA A 239 -5.04 -0.19 4.95
C ALA A 239 -5.98 0.45 5.97
N VAL A 240 -5.84 1.75 6.20
CA VAL A 240 -6.70 2.52 7.08
C VAL A 240 -7.40 3.59 6.25
N PHE A 241 -8.72 3.50 6.20
CA PHE A 241 -9.57 4.42 5.46
C PHE A 241 -10.05 5.53 6.39
N HIS A 242 -9.52 6.74 6.21
CA HIS A 242 -9.91 7.91 6.98
C HIS A 242 -10.93 8.76 6.23
N PRO A 243 -11.77 9.54 6.94
CA PRO A 243 -12.52 10.60 6.32
C PRO A 243 -11.60 11.51 5.50
N LYS A 244 -12.04 11.85 4.29
CA LYS A 244 -11.30 12.75 3.39
C LYS A 244 -10.96 14.08 4.08
N GLY A 245 -9.70 14.47 4.06
CA GLY A 245 -9.19 15.67 4.71
C GLY A 245 -8.61 15.47 6.11
N THR A 246 -8.44 14.22 6.56
CA THR A 246 -7.72 13.89 7.80
C THR A 246 -6.21 14.11 7.64
N ALA A 247 -5.65 13.90 6.45
CA ALA A 247 -4.20 13.96 6.16
C ALA A 247 -3.68 15.34 5.71
N ARG A 248 -4.37 16.43 6.09
CA ARG A 248 -4.14 17.81 5.56
C ARG A 248 -2.87 18.52 6.04
N SER A 249 -2.12 17.95 6.97
CA SER A 249 -0.96 18.63 7.55
C SER A 249 0.10 17.63 7.97
N ALA A 250 1.36 18.00 7.81
CA ALA A 250 2.52 17.23 8.28
C ALA A 250 2.44 16.89 9.78
N ASP A 251 1.75 17.71 10.57
CA ASP A 251 1.58 17.51 12.01
C ASP A 251 0.41 16.59 12.37
N SER A 252 -0.39 16.16 11.38
CA SER A 252 -1.44 15.19 11.60
C SER A 252 -0.83 13.91 12.18
N GLY A 253 -1.55 13.26 13.10
CA GLY A 253 -1.06 12.04 13.73
C GLY A 253 -0.72 10.93 12.73
N ILE A 254 -1.31 10.96 11.53
CA ILE A 254 -1.10 9.95 10.49
C ILE A 254 0.10 10.26 9.58
N THR A 255 0.44 11.52 9.32
CA THR A 255 1.54 11.91 8.39
C THR A 255 2.81 12.38 9.09
N ARG A 256 2.84 12.41 10.43
CA ARG A 256 3.98 12.88 11.21
C ARG A 256 5.27 12.12 10.84
N GLY A 257 6.32 12.88 10.51
CA GLY A 257 7.63 12.34 10.15
C GLY A 257 7.69 11.70 8.75
N MET A 258 6.70 11.93 7.91
CA MET A 258 6.65 11.47 6.53
C MET A 258 7.00 12.61 5.57
N SER A 259 7.58 12.26 4.44
CA SER A 259 7.88 13.22 3.36
C SER A 259 6.66 13.37 2.46
N CYS A 260 6.28 14.62 2.17
CA CYS A 260 5.12 14.95 1.37
C CYS A 260 5.49 15.15 -0.11
N LEU A 261 4.93 14.31 -0.97
CA LEU A 261 4.91 14.49 -2.41
C LEU A 261 3.61 15.20 -2.79
N LYS A 262 3.67 16.52 -2.91
CA LYS A 262 2.51 17.30 -3.33
C LYS A 262 2.24 17.09 -4.83
N GLY A 263 1.11 16.48 -5.14
CA GLY A 263 0.74 16.17 -6.51
C GLY A 263 -0.18 17.19 -7.16
N ARG A 264 -0.52 16.89 -8.41
CA ARG A 264 -1.56 17.55 -9.19
C ARG A 264 -2.30 16.50 -10.02
N ARG A 265 -3.58 16.75 -10.32
CA ARG A 265 -4.32 15.90 -11.25
C ARG A 265 -4.02 16.25 -12.70
N LEU A 266 -3.93 15.23 -13.54
CA LEU A 266 -3.89 15.39 -14.99
C LEU A 266 -5.30 15.77 -15.50
N PRO A 267 -5.45 16.83 -16.31
CA PRO A 267 -6.79 17.34 -16.67
C PRO A 267 -7.72 16.34 -17.37
N ARG A 268 -7.17 15.38 -18.14
CA ARG A 268 -7.96 14.44 -18.94
C ARG A 268 -8.26 13.13 -18.22
N SER A 269 -7.30 12.61 -17.48
CA SER A 269 -7.43 11.31 -16.81
C SER A 269 -7.77 11.42 -15.33
N GLY A 270 -7.57 12.58 -14.70
CA GLY A 270 -7.73 12.76 -13.26
C GLY A 270 -6.69 12.04 -12.41
N LEU A 271 -5.71 11.36 -13.04
CA LEU A 271 -4.60 10.69 -12.37
C LEU A 271 -3.71 11.68 -11.64
N ILE A 272 -3.15 11.26 -10.51
CA ILE A 272 -2.30 12.12 -9.68
C ILE A 272 -0.84 11.90 -10.08
N VAL A 273 -0.18 13.00 -10.46
CA VAL A 273 1.27 13.02 -10.67
C VAL A 273 1.94 13.87 -9.60
N VAL A 274 3.09 13.42 -9.12
CA VAL A 274 3.92 14.10 -8.13
C VAL A 274 5.30 14.44 -8.73
N PRO A 275 5.94 15.53 -8.30
CA PRO A 275 7.31 15.82 -8.69
C PRO A 275 8.28 14.94 -7.88
N LEU A 276 9.15 14.20 -8.57
CA LEU A 276 10.21 13.42 -7.95
C LEU A 276 11.56 13.78 -8.56
N ARG A 277 12.65 13.73 -7.80
CA ARG A 277 13.99 13.84 -8.36
C ARG A 277 14.69 12.49 -8.34
N MET A 278 15.56 12.27 -9.32
CA MET A 278 16.35 11.06 -9.43
C MET A 278 17.82 11.43 -9.58
N LYS A 279 18.71 10.58 -9.07
CA LYS A 279 20.15 10.68 -9.35
C LYS A 279 20.73 9.29 -9.54
N ALA A 280 21.84 9.23 -10.28
CA ALA A 280 22.59 7.99 -10.39
C ALA A 280 22.98 7.47 -9.01
N ALA A 281 22.72 6.19 -8.73
CA ALA A 281 23.18 5.56 -7.50
C ALA A 281 24.71 5.55 -7.47
N ALA A 282 25.30 5.98 -6.36
CA ALA A 282 26.75 5.95 -6.20
C ALA A 282 27.24 4.49 -6.27
N PRO A 283 28.32 4.19 -7.01
CA PRO A 283 28.95 2.89 -6.90
C PRO A 283 29.40 2.68 -5.46
N TYR A 284 29.08 1.52 -4.89
CA TYR A 284 29.29 1.13 -3.48
C TYR A 284 30.75 1.23 -2.96
N SER A 285 31.71 1.68 -3.79
CA SER A 285 33.14 1.46 -3.58
C SER A 285 34.05 2.69 -3.82
N SER A 286 33.55 3.87 -4.17
CA SER A 286 34.42 5.04 -4.36
C SER A 286 34.02 6.19 -3.44
N SER A 287 34.84 6.44 -2.42
CA SER A 287 34.73 7.60 -1.52
C SER A 287 35.08 8.93 -2.20
N SER A 288 35.01 9.00 -3.53
CA SER A 288 35.19 10.23 -4.29
C SER A 288 33.87 10.97 -4.35
N SER A 289 33.86 12.15 -3.72
CA SER A 289 32.75 13.08 -3.54
C SER A 289 32.26 13.74 -4.83
N VAL A 290 32.08 12.98 -5.91
CA VAL A 290 31.32 13.45 -7.07
C VAL A 290 29.86 13.38 -6.66
N THR A 291 29.35 14.49 -6.12
CA THR A 291 27.94 14.68 -5.84
C THR A 291 27.20 14.58 -7.17
N SER A 292 26.60 13.42 -7.47
CA SER A 292 25.74 13.31 -8.65
C SER A 292 24.59 14.31 -8.47
N ARG A 293 24.55 15.30 -9.35
CA ARG A 293 23.51 16.34 -9.30
C ARG A 293 22.18 15.66 -9.56
N ALA A 294 21.23 15.82 -8.65
CA ALA A 294 19.88 15.31 -8.85
C ALA A 294 19.26 15.95 -10.10
N SER A 295 18.43 15.18 -10.79
CA SER A 295 17.66 15.64 -11.93
C SER A 295 16.81 16.86 -11.57
N PRO A 296 16.36 17.64 -12.57
CA PRO A 296 15.15 18.45 -12.39
C PRO A 296 13.99 17.60 -11.86
N PRO A 297 12.96 18.18 -11.24
CA PRO A 297 11.76 17.44 -10.88
C PRO A 297 11.13 16.77 -12.11
N ILE A 298 10.86 15.49 -12.00
CA ILE A 298 10.28 14.63 -13.04
C ILE A 298 8.86 14.29 -12.61
N GLU A 299 7.93 14.41 -13.55
CA GLU A 299 6.54 14.04 -13.31
C GLU A 299 6.45 12.53 -13.09
N THR A 300 5.84 12.16 -11.98
CA THR A 300 5.81 10.79 -11.50
C THR A 300 4.38 10.37 -11.22
N LEU A 301 3.88 9.38 -11.95
CA LEU A 301 2.59 8.76 -11.68
C LEU A 301 2.75 7.79 -10.50
N VAL A 302 1.99 8.00 -9.42
CA VAL A 302 1.99 7.07 -8.29
C VAL A 302 1.04 5.92 -8.60
N ASP A 303 1.56 4.70 -8.60
CA ASP A 303 0.84 3.50 -9.01
C ASP A 303 0.90 2.44 -7.90
N LEU A 304 -0.14 2.43 -7.05
CA LEU A 304 -0.32 1.39 -6.02
C LEU A 304 -0.62 0.00 -6.62
N GLY A 305 -1.04 -0.05 -7.87
CA GLY A 305 -1.31 -1.26 -8.63
C GLY A 305 -0.07 -1.82 -9.33
N SER A 306 1.06 -1.11 -9.30
CA SER A 306 2.33 -1.60 -9.85
C SER A 306 3.26 -2.10 -8.75
N SER A 307 3.81 -3.29 -8.96
CA SER A 307 4.87 -3.84 -8.11
C SER A 307 6.24 -3.21 -8.36
N SER A 308 6.41 -2.52 -9.49
CA SER A 308 7.73 -2.12 -9.99
C SER A 308 7.74 -0.67 -10.46
N THR A 309 8.84 0.01 -10.20
CA THR A 309 9.05 1.38 -10.63
C THR A 309 9.70 1.41 -12.00
N VAL A 310 9.14 2.22 -12.91
CA VAL A 310 9.59 2.30 -14.31
C VAL A 310 9.77 3.76 -14.70
N CYS A 311 10.83 4.09 -15.42
CA CYS A 311 10.99 5.41 -16.04
C CYS A 311 11.18 5.29 -17.55
N ASN A 312 10.91 6.38 -18.27
CA ASN A 312 11.23 6.47 -19.69
C ASN A 312 12.69 6.88 -19.92
N TRP A 313 13.17 6.75 -21.16
CA TRP A 313 14.57 7.09 -21.46
C TRP A 313 14.87 8.57 -21.25
N ALA A 314 13.89 9.45 -21.44
CA ALA A 314 14.02 10.88 -21.17
C ALA A 314 14.26 11.18 -19.67
N ALA A 315 13.60 10.46 -18.76
CA ALA A 315 13.81 10.57 -17.32
C ALA A 315 15.17 10.03 -16.90
N LEU A 316 15.61 8.90 -17.49
CA LEU A 316 16.95 8.37 -17.22
C LEU A 316 18.05 9.35 -17.65
N LYS A 317 17.90 9.94 -18.85
CA LYS A 317 18.82 10.99 -19.35
C LYS A 317 18.82 12.23 -18.44
N ALA A 318 17.65 12.63 -17.94
CA ALA A 318 17.55 13.74 -16.98
C ALA A 318 18.26 13.45 -15.64
N ALA A 319 18.44 12.17 -15.28
CA ALA A 319 19.24 11.72 -14.15
C ALA A 319 20.76 11.59 -14.47
N GLY A 320 21.18 11.96 -15.68
CA GLY A 320 22.58 11.94 -16.12
C GLY A 320 23.08 10.56 -16.54
N ILE A 321 22.19 9.68 -16.97
CA ILE A 321 22.54 8.34 -17.48
C ILE A 321 22.02 8.22 -18.92
N ASP A 322 22.92 8.02 -19.88
CA ASP A 322 22.57 7.78 -21.27
C ASP A 322 22.26 6.29 -21.53
N ARG A 323 21.65 5.99 -22.69
CA ARG A 323 21.23 4.63 -23.06
C ARG A 323 22.38 3.63 -23.13
N ASP A 324 23.56 4.08 -23.56
CA ASP A 324 24.75 3.25 -23.74
C ASP A 324 25.62 3.19 -22.46
N ASP A 325 25.12 3.74 -21.35
CA ASP A 325 25.84 3.74 -20.08
C ASP A 325 26.02 2.30 -19.55
N PRO A 326 27.23 1.91 -19.10
CA PRO A 326 27.50 0.54 -18.64
C PRO A 326 26.69 0.11 -17.40
N ARG A 327 26.04 1.06 -16.70
CA ARG A 327 25.13 0.76 -15.58
C ARG A 327 23.76 0.28 -16.03
N VAL A 328 23.38 0.54 -17.28
CA VAL A 328 22.12 0.10 -17.87
C VAL A 328 22.27 -1.35 -18.32
N ARG A 329 21.43 -2.23 -17.79
CA ARG A 329 21.41 -3.65 -18.13
C ARG A 329 20.22 -3.94 -19.04
N LEU A 330 20.48 -4.47 -20.21
CA LEU A 330 19.43 -5.05 -21.04
C LEU A 330 18.90 -6.30 -20.34
N THR A 331 17.59 -6.48 -20.36
CA THR A 331 16.95 -7.68 -19.81
C THR A 331 15.96 -8.25 -20.82
N ASP A 332 15.60 -9.52 -20.61
CA ASP A 332 14.50 -10.16 -21.34
C ASP A 332 13.14 -9.89 -20.66
N ASN A 333 13.12 -9.06 -19.61
CA ASN A 333 11.89 -8.70 -18.93
C ASN A 333 11.03 -7.83 -19.85
N VAL A 334 9.73 -8.07 -19.78
CA VAL A 334 8.71 -7.33 -20.50
C VAL A 334 7.71 -6.78 -19.50
N ILE A 335 7.31 -5.53 -19.70
CA ILE A 335 6.22 -4.90 -18.97
C ILE A 335 5.15 -4.56 -20.00
N ALA A 336 3.91 -4.93 -19.72
CA ALA A 336 2.77 -4.34 -20.40
C ALA A 336 1.96 -3.56 -19.36
N GLY A 337 1.59 -2.33 -19.73
CA GLY A 337 0.69 -1.50 -18.93
C GLY A 337 -0.76 -1.72 -19.32
N ALA A 338 -1.60 -0.72 -19.07
CA ALA A 338 -3.01 -0.72 -19.47
C ALA A 338 -3.23 -0.87 -20.99
N SER A 339 -2.21 -0.59 -21.81
CA SER A 339 -2.27 -0.81 -23.26
C SER A 339 -2.24 -2.28 -23.66
N GLY A 340 -1.84 -3.20 -22.78
CA GLY A 340 -1.60 -4.61 -23.09
C GLY A 340 -0.40 -4.86 -24.01
N GLU A 341 0.20 -3.82 -24.59
CA GLU A 341 1.35 -3.91 -25.47
C GLU A 341 2.62 -4.25 -24.67
N PRO A 342 3.28 -5.39 -24.95
CA PRO A 342 4.49 -5.79 -24.26
C PRO A 342 5.67 -4.89 -24.66
N VAL A 343 6.30 -4.24 -23.68
CA VAL A 343 7.51 -3.42 -23.87
C VAL A 343 8.69 -4.06 -23.15
N ARG A 344 9.79 -4.31 -23.86
CA ARG A 344 11.04 -4.78 -23.23
C ARG A 344 11.63 -3.69 -22.35
N VAL A 345 12.13 -4.08 -21.19
CA VAL A 345 12.69 -3.15 -20.23
C VAL A 345 14.19 -3.35 -20.06
N SER A 346 14.91 -2.24 -19.95
CA SER A 346 16.25 -2.24 -19.37
C SER A 346 16.15 -2.02 -17.87
N GLU A 347 17.22 -2.27 -17.13
CA GLU A 347 17.26 -2.08 -15.69
C GLU A 347 18.46 -1.23 -15.29
N VAL A 348 18.26 -0.38 -14.28
CA VAL A 348 19.30 0.47 -13.71
C VAL A 348 19.01 0.71 -12.23
N LYS A 349 20.06 0.88 -11.42
CA LYS A 349 19.92 1.31 -10.03
C LYS A 349 19.99 2.83 -9.95
N LEU A 350 18.94 3.45 -9.42
CA LEU A 350 18.84 4.89 -9.24
C LEU A 350 18.52 5.21 -7.78
N THR A 351 18.92 6.40 -7.34
CA THR A 351 18.44 6.96 -6.08
C THR A 351 17.27 7.90 -6.36
N LEU A 352 16.12 7.59 -5.79
CA LEU A 352 14.93 8.45 -5.76
C LEU A 352 15.04 9.40 -4.57
N CYS A 353 14.78 10.68 -4.80
CA CYS A 353 14.76 11.72 -3.77
C CYS A 353 13.31 12.18 -3.56
N PHE A 354 12.71 11.73 -2.46
CA PHE A 354 11.31 12.04 -2.08
C PHE A 354 11.16 13.39 -1.40
N ASP A 355 12.27 13.90 -0.85
CA ASP A 355 12.30 15.17 -0.15
C ASP A 355 13.67 15.79 -0.33
N THR A 356 13.71 16.96 -0.95
CA THR A 356 14.98 17.69 -1.15
C THR A 356 15.51 18.29 0.13
N ASP A 357 14.64 18.54 1.10
CA ASP A 357 14.95 19.33 2.28
C ASP A 357 15.33 18.42 3.45
N ASN A 358 14.68 17.25 3.55
CA ASN A 358 14.94 16.28 4.62
C ASN A 358 15.81 15.09 4.19
N GLY A 359 16.30 15.07 2.93
CA GLY A 359 17.22 14.04 2.45
C GLY A 359 16.62 12.63 2.38
N SER A 360 15.29 12.51 2.22
CA SER A 360 14.64 11.21 2.09
C SER A 360 14.97 10.61 0.72
N GLU A 361 15.91 9.67 0.73
CA GLU A 361 16.42 9.02 -0.47
C GLU A 361 16.26 7.51 -0.40
N ARG A 362 15.97 6.87 -1.54
CA ARG A 362 15.94 5.41 -1.65
C ARG A 362 16.60 4.94 -2.92
N VAL A 363 17.45 3.93 -2.81
CA VAL A 363 18.01 3.25 -3.98
C VAL A 363 16.98 2.23 -4.46
N VAL A 364 16.56 2.35 -5.71
CA VAL A 364 15.56 1.49 -6.35
C VAL A 364 16.17 0.88 -7.60
N LYS A 365 15.89 -0.41 -7.82
CA LYS A 365 16.14 -1.07 -9.09
C LYS A 365 14.98 -0.72 -10.03
N MET A 366 15.23 0.17 -10.97
CA MET A 366 14.20 0.75 -11.83
C MET A 366 14.21 0.09 -13.21
N GLY A 367 13.02 -0.20 -13.74
CA GLY A 367 12.83 -0.53 -15.15
C GLY A 367 12.95 0.72 -16.02
N VAL A 368 13.50 0.59 -17.22
CA VAL A 368 13.65 1.69 -18.18
C VAL A 368 13.00 1.30 -19.50
N ALA A 369 11.94 2.01 -19.86
CA ALA A 369 11.21 1.82 -21.10
C ALA A 369 10.28 3.01 -21.41
N ASP A 370 10.10 3.30 -22.69
CA ASP A 370 9.09 4.25 -23.16
C ASP A 370 7.72 3.55 -23.22
N LEU A 371 6.97 3.61 -22.12
CA LEU A 371 5.65 2.99 -22.05
C LEU A 371 4.62 3.77 -22.89
N PRO A 372 3.78 3.10 -23.72
CA PRO A 372 2.74 3.75 -24.52
C PRO A 372 1.79 4.64 -23.73
N ILE A 373 1.54 4.29 -22.46
CA ILE A 373 0.65 5.03 -21.56
C ILE A 373 1.08 6.49 -21.37
N PHE A 374 2.38 6.81 -21.44
CA PHE A 374 2.84 8.19 -21.31
C PHE A 374 2.31 9.08 -22.43
N SER A 375 2.46 8.64 -23.68
CA SER A 375 1.94 9.34 -24.86
C SER A 375 0.41 9.45 -24.82
N MET A 376 -0.29 8.38 -24.40
CA MET A 376 -1.76 8.37 -24.26
C MET A 376 -2.27 9.39 -23.24
N LEU A 377 -1.52 9.59 -22.15
CA LEU A 377 -1.81 10.60 -21.13
C LEU A 377 -1.37 12.02 -21.55
N GLY A 378 -0.74 12.18 -22.72
CA GLY A 378 -0.20 13.45 -23.21
C GLY A 378 1.10 13.86 -22.52
N LEU A 379 1.82 12.91 -21.93
CA LEU A 379 3.04 13.10 -21.16
C LEU A 379 4.26 12.77 -22.03
N ASN A 380 4.76 13.77 -22.77
CA ASN A 380 5.84 13.59 -23.75
C ASN A 380 7.25 13.89 -23.19
N GLY A 381 7.36 14.20 -21.90
CA GLY A 381 8.63 14.55 -21.23
C GLY A 381 9.24 13.39 -20.44
N PRO A 382 10.26 13.68 -19.61
CA PRO A 382 10.71 12.78 -18.55
C PRO A 382 9.53 12.30 -17.68
N MET A 383 9.35 10.99 -17.57
CA MET A 383 8.26 10.37 -16.81
C MET A 383 8.73 9.18 -15.98
N VAL A 384 8.09 9.01 -14.82
CA VAL A 384 8.24 7.84 -13.94
C VAL A 384 6.86 7.29 -13.57
N VAL A 385 6.72 5.98 -13.50
CA VAL A 385 5.66 5.27 -12.77
C VAL A 385 6.28 4.76 -11.49
N LEU A 386 5.81 5.24 -10.35
CA LEU A 386 6.31 4.89 -9.03
C LEU A 386 5.47 3.74 -8.46
N GLY A 387 6.08 2.56 -8.40
CA GLY A 387 5.47 1.34 -7.89
C GLY A 387 5.72 1.09 -6.40
N LEU A 388 5.16 -0.01 -5.91
CA LEU A 388 5.27 -0.46 -4.52
C LEU A 388 6.69 -0.82 -4.08
N ASP A 389 7.59 -1.19 -5.01
CA ASP A 389 9.01 -1.41 -4.71
C ASP A 389 9.69 -0.14 -4.19
N ALA A 390 9.41 1.02 -4.80
CA ALA A 390 9.95 2.29 -4.37
C ALA A 390 9.22 2.86 -3.16
N ILE A 391 7.91 2.64 -3.06
CA ILE A 391 7.04 3.21 -2.03
C ILE A 391 7.06 2.39 -0.73
N GLY A 392 7.02 1.07 -0.85
CA GLY A 392 7.03 0.10 0.26
C GLY A 392 8.44 -0.26 0.77
N GLY A 393 9.49 0.04 0.00
CA GLY A 393 10.87 -0.30 0.34
C GLY A 393 11.15 -1.81 0.30
N ASP A 394 12.43 -2.17 0.20
CA ASP A 394 12.85 -3.57 0.16
C ASP A 394 12.85 -4.21 1.57
N ASP A 395 12.43 -5.48 1.61
CA ASP A 395 12.07 -6.38 2.73
C ASP A 395 13.19 -6.66 3.77
N THR A 396 14.15 -5.76 3.96
CA THR A 396 15.31 -5.99 4.83
C THR A 396 15.41 -4.96 5.96
N ARG A 397 14.76 -5.29 7.10
CA ARG A 397 15.08 -4.83 8.48
C ARG A 397 14.74 -3.39 8.89
N ALA A 398 14.18 -2.54 8.03
CA ALA A 398 13.76 -1.19 8.40
C ALA A 398 12.35 -1.15 9.03
N ALA A 399 12.03 -0.04 9.69
CA ALA A 399 10.69 0.31 10.16
C ALA A 399 9.64 0.11 9.03
N PRO A 400 8.40 -0.25 9.38
CA PRO A 400 7.38 -0.54 8.39
C PRO A 400 7.17 0.62 7.42
N ALA A 401 7.13 0.32 6.13
CA ALA A 401 6.81 1.34 5.16
C ALA A 401 5.36 1.77 5.31
N ARG A 402 5.19 3.08 5.46
CA ARG A 402 3.89 3.72 5.54
C ARG A 402 3.74 4.67 4.36
N VAL A 403 2.55 4.68 3.81
CA VAL A 403 2.15 5.52 2.68
C VAL A 403 0.81 6.12 3.03
N VAL A 404 0.63 7.42 2.86
CA VAL A 404 -0.70 8.04 2.99
C VAL A 404 -1.05 8.72 1.68
N MET A 405 -2.11 8.27 1.03
CA MET A 405 -2.75 9.00 -0.05
C MET A 405 -3.74 10.00 0.55
N ALA A 406 -3.42 11.29 0.50
CA ALA A 406 -4.28 12.36 0.98
C ALA A 406 -5.16 12.86 -0.18
N ALA A 407 -6.33 12.24 -0.37
CA ALA A 407 -7.20 12.52 -1.50
C ALA A 407 -7.77 13.94 -1.52
N ALA A 408 -7.81 14.64 -0.38
CA ALA A 408 -8.22 16.04 -0.31
C ALA A 408 -7.21 17.01 -0.91
N GLU A 409 -5.93 16.62 -0.94
CA GLU A 409 -4.81 17.50 -1.33
C GLU A 409 -4.06 17.00 -2.57
N ASP A 410 -4.51 15.88 -3.14
CA ASP A 410 -3.83 15.17 -4.22
C ASP A 410 -2.33 14.94 -3.91
N SER A 411 -2.03 14.61 -2.64
CA SER A 411 -0.67 14.42 -2.16
C SER A 411 -0.46 12.99 -1.65
N PHE A 412 0.81 12.56 -1.67
CA PHE A 412 1.25 11.30 -1.11
C PHE A 412 2.29 11.56 -0.03
N TRP A 413 2.09 10.98 1.15
CA TRP A 413 3.07 11.00 2.22
C TRP A 413 3.76 9.66 2.27
N ILE A 414 5.09 9.66 2.30
CA ILE A 414 5.89 8.43 2.32
C ILE A 414 6.78 8.45 3.54
N SER A 415 6.77 7.37 4.33
CA SER A 415 7.59 7.28 5.53
C SER A 415 9.07 7.37 5.18
N GLN A 416 9.83 8.15 5.95
CA GLN A 416 11.28 8.08 5.88
C GLN A 416 11.72 6.72 6.43
N GLN A 417 12.37 5.91 5.60
CA GLN A 417 13.09 4.75 6.11
C GLN A 417 14.45 5.26 6.57
N ALA A 418 14.85 4.95 7.81
CA ALA A 418 16.19 5.25 8.28
C ALA A 418 17.19 4.56 7.34
N ALA A 419 18.07 5.36 6.73
CA ALA A 419 19.09 4.90 5.79
C ALA A 419 20.11 3.98 6.45
#